data_AF-A0A956E6N1-F1
#
_entry.id   AF-A0A956E6N1-F1
#
_cell.length_a   1.000
_cell.length_b   1.000
_cell.length_c   1.000
_cell.angle_alpha   90.00
_cell.angle_beta   90.00
_cell.angle_gamma   90.00
#
_symmetry.space_group_name_H-M   'P 1'
#
loop_
_entity.id
_entity.type
_entity.pdbx_description
1 polymer ?
#
loop_
_entity_poly.entity_id
_entity_poly.type
_entity_poly.pdbx_seq_one_letter_code
_entity_poly.pdbx_strand_id
1 'polypeptide(L)'
;MARHPSSRASLVRAPFVITASLALIVPACGGSASGGEGGGGASGGAGGTSGSGGSGGSNQGCPTSVPRDGTSCAVSAKDCYFDRCGSEGLSDLVASCVAGTWEVREGGTCNPPPPMECPTSEPSSGSFCEVPADQYCSYPTSECCPDVEARCLDNAWEVAISSCNPPPPPPCPEEMPMDGSSCAPEDVCGYTIQTCSYGTCDEGSTDAFTAFCNGSTWSVERCQGV
;
A
#
# COMPACT_ATOMS: atom_id res chain seq x y z
N MET A 1 -32.00 11.46 -51.22
CA MET A 1 -30.86 12.19 -50.63
C MET A 1 -31.40 13.40 -49.88
N ALA A 2 -31.80 13.23 -48.62
CA ALA A 2 -32.35 14.32 -47.79
C ALA A 2 -31.34 14.64 -46.69
N ARG A 3 -30.87 15.89 -46.64
CA ARG A 3 -29.89 16.37 -45.66
C ARG A 3 -30.63 16.83 -44.41
N HIS A 4 -30.35 16.22 -43.27
CA HIS A 4 -30.80 16.70 -41.97
C HIS A 4 -29.95 17.91 -41.51
N PRO A 5 -30.56 19.01 -41.03
CA PRO A 5 -29.83 20.12 -40.45
C PRO A 5 -29.32 19.77 -39.04
N SER A 6 -28.02 20.00 -38.84
CA SER A 6 -27.30 19.87 -37.58
C SER A 6 -27.61 21.06 -36.68
N SER A 7 -28.29 20.83 -35.56
CA SER A 7 -28.56 21.86 -34.55
C SER A 7 -27.48 21.79 -33.47
N ARG A 8 -26.62 22.81 -33.44
CA ARG A 8 -25.60 23.00 -32.40
C ARG A 8 -26.26 23.68 -31.19
N ALA A 9 -26.43 22.96 -30.09
CA ALA A 9 -26.76 23.55 -28.80
C ALA A 9 -25.46 23.96 -28.09
N SER A 10 -25.23 25.26 -27.97
CA SER A 10 -24.19 25.82 -27.09
C SER A 10 -24.62 25.65 -25.64
N LEU A 11 -23.88 24.83 -24.88
CA LEU A 11 -24.04 24.76 -23.42
C LEU A 11 -23.34 25.97 -22.79
N VAL A 12 -24.12 26.81 -22.11
CA VAL A 12 -23.69 27.97 -21.34
C VAL A 12 -23.01 27.48 -20.06
N ARG A 13 -21.74 27.83 -19.86
CA ARG A 13 -21.01 27.61 -18.59
C ARG A 13 -21.53 28.59 -17.53
N ALA A 14 -22.03 28.07 -16.41
CA ALA A 14 -22.29 28.86 -15.22
C ALA A 14 -20.98 29.15 -14.46
N PRO A 15 -20.81 30.36 -13.87
CA PRO A 15 -19.67 30.66 -13.00
C PRO A 15 -19.93 30.10 -11.60
N PHE A 16 -19.10 29.17 -11.14
CA PHE A 16 -19.07 28.76 -9.74
C PHE A 16 -18.26 29.78 -8.93
N VAL A 17 -18.90 30.34 -7.90
CA VAL A 17 -18.30 31.24 -6.91
C VAL A 17 -17.62 30.38 -5.84
N ILE A 18 -16.29 30.52 -5.70
CA ILE A 18 -15.51 29.88 -4.62
C ILE A 18 -15.52 30.83 -3.42
N THR A 19 -16.20 30.45 -2.35
CA THR A 19 -16.08 31.10 -1.03
C THR A 19 -14.84 30.58 -0.32
N ALA A 20 -13.80 31.41 -0.26
CA ALA A 20 -12.61 31.16 0.55
C ALA A 20 -12.89 31.49 2.03
N SER A 21 -12.91 30.46 2.88
CA SER A 21 -12.93 30.64 4.33
C SER A 21 -11.51 30.74 4.85
N LEU A 22 -11.06 31.97 5.15
CA LEU A 22 -9.88 32.23 5.97
C LEU A 22 -10.17 31.87 7.42
N ALA A 23 -9.41 30.93 7.99
CA ALA A 23 -9.28 30.77 9.44
C ALA A 23 -7.80 30.98 9.82
N LEU A 24 -7.53 32.17 10.34
CA LEU A 24 -6.29 32.59 11.00
C LEU A 24 -6.55 32.59 12.51
N ILE A 25 -5.97 31.67 13.30
CA ILE A 25 -5.62 31.90 14.72
C ILE A 25 -4.35 31.10 15.07
N VAL A 26 -3.43 31.79 15.75
CA VAL A 26 -2.04 31.47 16.11
C VAL A 26 -1.97 30.96 17.60
N PRO A 27 -0.84 30.98 18.34
CA PRO A 27 0.19 29.95 18.61
C PRO A 27 0.21 29.35 20.05
N ALA A 28 1.16 28.42 20.27
CA ALA A 28 2.05 28.26 21.45
C ALA A 28 1.65 27.41 22.69
N CYS A 29 2.73 26.98 23.38
CA CYS A 29 2.87 26.21 24.63
C CYS A 29 2.97 24.69 24.42
N GLY A 30 4.03 23.96 24.75
CA GLY A 30 5.05 24.12 25.79
C GLY A 30 5.09 22.82 26.60
N GLY A 31 6.21 22.10 26.61
CA GLY A 31 6.31 20.81 27.31
C GLY A 31 7.73 20.30 27.40
N SER A 32 8.34 20.53 28.56
CA SER A 32 9.74 20.31 28.91
C SER A 32 10.16 18.83 29.06
N ALA A 33 11.48 18.67 29.05
CA ALA A 33 12.26 17.45 29.24
C ALA A 33 12.05 16.70 30.57
N SER A 34 12.25 15.38 30.51
CA SER A 34 12.81 14.53 31.57
C SER A 34 13.52 13.37 30.85
N GLY A 35 14.84 13.18 30.91
CA GLY A 35 15.61 13.00 32.14
C GLY A 35 15.62 11.50 32.46
N GLY A 36 16.55 10.75 31.86
CA GLY A 36 16.69 9.30 32.04
C GLY A 36 18.15 8.88 32.01
N GLU A 37 18.85 9.13 33.11
CA GLU A 37 20.12 8.48 33.43
C GLU A 37 19.85 7.04 33.88
N GLY A 38 20.55 6.08 33.29
CA GLY A 38 20.53 4.68 33.67
C GLY A 38 21.82 4.00 33.24
N GLY A 39 22.85 4.13 34.07
CA GLY A 39 24.12 3.41 33.92
C GLY A 39 24.08 2.00 34.50
N GLY A 40 25.11 1.21 34.18
CA GLY A 40 25.44 -0.09 34.78
C GLY A 40 25.53 -1.19 33.72
N GLY A 41 26.72 -1.45 33.15
CA GLY A 41 27.59 -2.55 33.59
C GLY A 41 27.34 -3.81 32.74
N ALA A 42 28.25 -4.73 32.44
CA ALA A 42 29.66 -4.92 32.66
C ALA A 42 30.11 -6.06 31.72
N SER A 43 31.38 -6.02 31.28
CA SER A 43 32.30 -7.15 31.04
C SER A 43 31.86 -8.41 30.25
N GLY A 44 32.68 -8.76 29.26
CA GLY A 44 33.18 -10.14 29.13
C GLY A 44 32.88 -10.82 27.80
N GLY A 45 33.88 -10.89 26.92
CA GLY A 45 33.80 -11.67 25.69
C GLY A 45 35.14 -11.73 24.95
N ALA A 46 36.16 -12.28 25.60
CA ALA A 46 37.38 -12.72 24.93
C ALA A 46 37.13 -14.07 24.26
N GLY A 47 37.62 -14.26 23.03
CA GLY A 47 37.81 -15.58 22.43
C GLY A 47 37.19 -15.73 21.04
N GLY A 48 38.01 -15.56 20.01
CA GLY A 48 37.62 -15.80 18.63
C GLY A 48 38.80 -15.66 17.68
N THR A 49 39.79 -16.54 17.84
CA THR A 49 40.98 -16.66 17.00
C THR A 49 40.67 -17.19 15.60
N SER A 50 41.32 -16.58 14.61
CA SER A 50 41.88 -17.19 13.39
C SER A 50 40.97 -18.03 12.48
N GLY A 51 40.53 -17.40 11.39
CA GLY A 51 40.19 -18.04 10.13
C GLY A 51 40.94 -17.34 8.99
N SER A 52 42.18 -17.75 8.75
CA SER A 52 42.98 -17.35 7.59
C SER A 52 42.63 -18.23 6.39
N GLY A 53 42.35 -17.63 5.23
CA GLY A 53 42.32 -18.39 3.97
C GLY A 53 41.32 -17.87 2.96
N GLY A 54 41.60 -16.71 2.37
CA GLY A 54 40.80 -16.15 1.27
C GLY A 54 41.61 -15.13 0.49
N SER A 55 42.61 -15.58 -0.26
CA SER A 55 43.35 -14.75 -1.19
C SER A 55 42.45 -14.42 -2.39
N GLY A 56 41.85 -13.24 -2.38
CA GLY A 56 41.07 -12.72 -3.50
C GLY A 56 40.51 -11.31 -3.28
N GLY A 57 41.32 -10.28 -3.56
CA GLY A 57 40.83 -8.97 -4.01
C GLY A 57 40.39 -7.93 -2.96
N SER A 58 41.34 -7.08 -2.55
CA SER A 58 41.19 -5.61 -2.48
C SER A 58 40.08 -4.90 -1.67
N ASN A 59 39.51 -5.45 -0.59
CA ASN A 59 38.65 -4.68 0.34
C ASN A 59 38.70 -5.17 1.81
N GLN A 60 39.90 -5.52 2.31
CA GLN A 60 40.10 -6.22 3.59
C GLN A 60 39.78 -5.42 4.88
N GLY A 61 39.07 -4.30 4.79
CA GLY A 61 38.68 -3.47 5.94
C GLY A 61 37.28 -2.87 5.86
N CYS A 62 36.55 -3.10 4.77
CA CYS A 62 35.21 -2.55 4.60
C CYS A 62 34.17 -3.53 5.17
N PRO A 63 33.21 -3.05 5.99
CA PRO A 63 32.10 -3.88 6.41
C PRO A 63 31.23 -4.28 5.21
N THR A 64 30.44 -5.35 5.33
CA THR A 64 29.53 -5.81 4.26
C THR A 64 28.28 -4.94 4.12
N SER A 65 28.01 -4.08 5.09
CA SER A 65 26.91 -3.11 5.10
C SER A 65 27.44 -1.74 5.52
N VAL A 66 26.76 -0.67 5.10
CA VAL A 66 27.12 0.71 5.47
C VAL A 66 27.18 0.82 7.01
N PRO A 67 28.32 1.21 7.60
CA PRO A 67 28.42 1.41 9.05
C PRO A 67 27.62 2.64 9.47
N ARG A 68 27.17 2.69 10.72
CA ARG A 68 26.52 3.89 11.26
C ARG A 68 27.56 4.98 11.53
N ASP A 69 27.25 6.21 11.17
CA ASP A 69 28.14 7.36 11.41
C ASP A 69 28.53 7.48 12.89
N GLY A 70 29.81 7.72 13.16
CA GLY A 70 30.39 7.80 14.50
C GLY A 70 30.69 6.45 15.19
N THR A 71 30.36 5.31 14.58
CA THR A 71 30.72 3.99 15.16
C THR A 71 32.21 3.70 15.03
N SER A 72 32.78 2.89 15.93
CA SER A 72 34.22 2.60 15.93
C SER A 72 34.66 1.74 14.74
N CYS A 73 35.87 2.00 14.24
CA CYS A 73 36.51 1.23 13.18
C CYS A 73 37.94 0.86 13.59
N ALA A 74 38.30 -0.41 13.40
CA ALA A 74 39.58 -0.96 13.87
C ALA A 74 40.74 -0.74 12.89
N VAL A 75 40.43 -0.47 11.63
CA VAL A 75 41.39 -0.23 10.56
C VAL A 75 41.19 1.19 10.07
N SER A 76 42.28 1.94 9.92
CA SER A 76 42.31 3.16 9.10
C SER A 76 42.05 2.77 7.64
N ALA A 77 40.80 2.39 7.37
CA ALA A 77 40.34 1.89 6.11
C ALA A 77 40.35 3.04 5.12
N LYS A 78 40.87 2.73 3.92
CA LYS A 78 40.59 3.53 2.73
C LYS A 78 39.08 3.54 2.50
N ASP A 79 38.59 4.64 1.95
CA ASP A 79 37.22 4.86 1.53
C ASP A 79 36.52 3.57 1.07
N CYS A 80 35.48 3.18 1.81
CA CYS A 80 34.64 2.04 1.53
C CYS A 80 33.44 2.49 0.73
N TYR A 81 33.31 1.95 -0.48
CA TYR A 81 32.25 2.29 -1.41
C TYR A 81 31.11 1.27 -1.28
N PHE A 82 29.90 1.76 -1.01
CA PHE A 82 28.70 0.94 -0.88
C PHE A 82 27.72 1.29 -1.99
N ASP A 83 27.28 0.28 -2.71
CA ASP A 83 26.27 0.41 -3.76
C ASP A 83 24.88 0.43 -3.13
N ARG A 84 24.23 1.60 -3.08
CA ARG A 84 22.79 1.73 -2.73
C ARG A 84 21.88 1.70 -3.96
N CYS A 85 22.41 1.94 -5.16
CA CYS A 85 21.62 2.09 -6.38
C CYS A 85 21.46 0.78 -7.18
N GLY A 86 21.77 -0.38 -6.59
CA GLY A 86 21.74 -1.68 -7.28
C GLY A 86 23.01 -2.00 -8.09
N SER A 87 22.99 -3.11 -8.83
CA SER A 87 24.15 -3.70 -9.52
C SER A 87 24.69 -2.90 -10.72
N GLU A 88 24.08 -1.77 -11.07
CA GLU A 88 24.43 -0.94 -12.24
C GLU A 88 25.56 0.07 -11.95
N GLY A 89 26.18 0.03 -10.75
CA GLY A 89 27.57 0.45 -10.59
C GLY A 89 27.85 1.92 -10.26
N LEU A 90 27.00 2.59 -9.48
CA LEU A 90 27.35 3.86 -8.85
C LEU A 90 27.25 3.74 -7.32
N SER A 91 28.40 3.84 -6.66
CA SER A 91 28.51 3.81 -5.21
C SER A 91 28.15 5.18 -4.63
N ASP A 92 26.91 5.33 -4.15
CA ASP A 92 26.39 6.58 -3.57
C ASP A 92 26.81 6.76 -2.09
N LEU A 93 27.47 5.78 -1.47
CA LEU A 93 27.94 5.94 -0.10
C LEU A 93 29.41 5.63 0.00
N VAL A 94 30.14 6.59 0.55
CA VAL A 94 31.55 6.46 0.89
C VAL A 94 31.66 6.50 2.40
N ALA A 95 32.07 5.39 3.03
CA ALA A 95 32.41 5.38 4.44
C ALA A 95 33.92 5.38 4.62
N SER A 96 34.45 6.33 5.38
CA SER A 96 35.87 6.47 5.66
C SER A 96 36.11 6.29 7.16
N CYS A 97 37.15 5.55 7.55
CA CYS A 97 37.51 5.46 8.97
C CYS A 97 38.47 6.59 9.35
N VAL A 98 37.96 7.62 10.03
CA VAL A 98 38.72 8.79 10.46
C VAL A 98 38.89 8.75 11.97
N ALA A 99 40.14 8.74 12.43
CA ALA A 99 40.50 8.71 13.85
C ALA A 99 39.86 7.56 14.67
N GLY A 100 39.61 6.41 14.04
CA GLY A 100 39.00 5.25 14.69
C GLY A 100 37.47 5.30 14.76
N THR A 101 36.84 6.25 14.08
CA THR A 101 35.38 6.34 13.88
C THR A 101 35.00 6.39 12.40
N TRP A 102 33.90 5.74 12.03
CA TRP A 102 33.34 5.82 10.68
C TRP A 102 32.72 7.19 10.44
N GLU A 103 33.14 7.84 9.35
CA GLU A 103 32.47 8.98 8.74
C GLU A 103 31.77 8.50 7.47
N VAL A 104 30.46 8.66 7.37
CA VAL A 104 29.69 8.30 6.17
C VAL A 104 29.37 9.57 5.39
N ARG A 105 29.77 9.62 4.12
CA ARG A 105 29.50 10.72 3.20
C ARG A 105 28.63 10.22 2.05
N GLU A 106 27.66 11.04 1.64
CA GLU A 106 26.91 10.82 0.41
C GLU A 106 27.85 11.07 -0.78
N GLY A 107 28.18 9.99 -1.49
CA GLY A 107 29.07 9.92 -2.64
C GLY A 107 28.45 10.49 -3.92
N GLY A 108 27.14 10.74 -3.92
CA GLY A 108 26.44 11.52 -4.93
C GLY A 108 25.15 10.82 -5.33
N THR A 109 24.05 11.57 -5.33
CA THR A 109 22.70 11.08 -5.62
C THR A 109 22.70 10.05 -6.75
N CYS A 110 22.18 8.85 -6.51
CA CYS A 110 21.89 7.86 -7.55
C CYS A 110 21.36 8.57 -8.81
N ASN A 111 22.08 8.42 -9.92
CA ASN A 111 21.69 9.00 -11.21
C ASN A 111 21.60 7.87 -12.25
N PRO A 112 20.39 7.40 -12.59
CA PRO A 112 19.08 7.91 -12.14
C PRO A 112 18.77 7.53 -10.68
N PRO A 113 17.89 8.29 -9.99
CA PRO A 113 17.36 7.90 -8.69
C PRO A 113 16.77 6.50 -8.77
N PRO A 114 16.84 5.68 -7.70
CA PRO A 114 16.16 4.38 -7.71
C PRO A 114 14.68 4.60 -8.03
N PRO A 115 14.05 3.73 -8.84
CA PRO A 115 12.62 3.81 -9.07
C PRO A 115 11.91 3.71 -7.73
N MET A 116 11.15 4.75 -7.38
CA MET A 116 10.36 4.73 -6.15
C MET A 116 9.17 3.79 -6.36
N GLU A 117 9.00 2.85 -5.45
CA GLU A 117 7.92 1.88 -5.52
C GLU A 117 6.57 2.53 -5.19
N CYS A 118 5.51 2.02 -5.81
CA CYS A 118 4.15 2.39 -5.44
C CYS A 118 3.85 1.95 -4.00
N PRO A 119 3.06 2.71 -3.23
CA PRO A 119 2.54 2.26 -1.94
C PRO A 119 1.88 0.88 -2.06
N THR A 120 1.99 0.03 -1.03
CA THR A 120 1.38 -1.32 -1.06
C THR A 120 -0.15 -1.29 -1.04
N SER A 121 -0.74 -0.23 -0.50
CA SER A 121 -2.19 -0.01 -0.45
C SER A 121 -2.57 1.26 -1.20
N GLU A 122 -3.80 1.31 -1.69
CA GLU A 122 -4.36 2.51 -2.35
C GLU A 122 -4.21 3.75 -1.44
N PRO A 123 -3.58 4.84 -1.92
CA PRO A 123 -3.47 6.08 -1.17
C PRO A 123 -4.80 6.83 -1.17
N SER A 124 -5.06 7.63 -0.14
CA SER A 124 -6.23 8.52 -0.16
C SER A 124 -6.04 9.65 -1.18
N SER A 125 -7.07 9.98 -1.94
CA SER A 125 -7.04 11.13 -2.85
C SER A 125 -6.72 12.44 -2.09
N GLY A 126 -5.76 13.21 -2.60
CA GLY A 126 -5.22 14.43 -2.00
C GLY A 126 -4.14 14.20 -0.94
N SER A 127 -3.82 12.95 -0.57
CA SER A 127 -2.73 12.67 0.37
C SER A 127 -1.36 12.90 -0.26
N PHE A 128 -0.35 13.22 0.56
CA PHE A 128 0.99 13.53 0.07
C PHE A 128 1.65 12.32 -0.61
N CYS A 129 2.34 12.57 -1.73
CA CYS A 129 3.12 11.56 -2.45
C CYS A 129 4.57 12.04 -2.64
N GLU A 130 5.52 11.14 -2.37
CA GLU A 130 6.96 11.41 -2.54
C GLU A 130 7.49 10.84 -3.87
N VAL A 131 6.71 9.99 -4.56
CA VAL A 131 7.09 9.39 -5.84
C VAL A 131 7.27 10.45 -6.94
N PRO A 132 8.04 10.18 -8.00
CA PRO A 132 8.18 11.10 -9.12
C PRO A 132 6.82 11.57 -9.64
N ALA A 133 6.75 12.85 -10.03
CA ALA A 133 5.57 13.38 -10.69
C ALA A 133 5.21 12.51 -11.92
N ASP A 134 3.92 12.30 -12.13
CA ASP A 134 3.36 11.43 -13.18
C ASP A 134 3.65 9.93 -13.02
N GLN A 135 4.13 9.47 -11.86
CA GLN A 135 4.19 8.03 -11.57
C GLN A 135 2.76 7.46 -11.46
N TYR A 136 2.50 6.38 -12.20
CA TYR A 136 1.23 5.64 -12.17
C TYR A 136 1.37 4.39 -11.30
N CYS A 137 0.34 4.14 -10.50
CA CYS A 137 0.20 2.96 -9.64
C CYS A 137 -1.15 2.32 -9.90
N SER A 138 -1.16 1.02 -10.20
CA SER A 138 -2.39 0.22 -10.36
C SER A 138 -2.61 -0.61 -9.11
N TYR A 139 -3.79 -0.47 -8.52
CA TYR A 139 -4.19 -1.20 -7.32
C TYR A 139 -5.26 -2.22 -7.71
N PRO A 140 -4.97 -3.53 -7.61
CA PRO A 140 -5.93 -4.55 -7.97
C PRO A 140 -7.15 -4.46 -7.05
N THR A 141 -8.32 -4.42 -7.67
CA THR A 141 -9.60 -4.51 -6.97
C THR A 141 -10.15 -5.94 -7.05
N SER A 142 -11.40 -6.15 -6.64
CA SER A 142 -12.08 -7.42 -6.91
C SER A 142 -12.18 -7.67 -8.42
N GLU A 143 -12.36 -8.93 -8.82
CA GLU A 143 -12.39 -9.36 -10.22
C GLU A 143 -13.46 -8.68 -11.10
N CYS A 144 -14.44 -8.00 -10.50
CA CYS A 144 -15.48 -7.25 -11.23
C CYS A 144 -15.34 -5.75 -11.24
N CYS A 145 -14.32 -5.22 -10.58
CA CYS A 145 -13.99 -3.82 -10.66
C CYS A 145 -12.69 -3.70 -11.46
N PRO A 146 -12.56 -2.71 -12.37
CA PRO A 146 -11.25 -2.39 -12.90
C PRO A 146 -10.37 -1.87 -11.77
N ASP A 147 -9.07 -2.17 -11.86
CA ASP A 147 -8.05 -1.66 -10.93
C ASP A 147 -8.23 -0.16 -10.68
N VAL A 148 -7.95 0.24 -9.45
CA VAL A 148 -7.88 1.66 -9.10
C VAL A 148 -6.53 2.19 -9.55
N GLU A 149 -6.53 3.23 -10.38
CA GLU A 149 -5.32 3.92 -10.79
C GLU A 149 -5.08 5.12 -9.86
N ALA A 150 -3.86 5.24 -9.33
CA ALA A 150 -3.41 6.45 -8.64
C ALA A 150 -2.22 7.08 -9.36
N ARG A 151 -2.22 8.41 -9.44
CA ARG A 151 -1.11 9.20 -9.99
C ARG A 151 -0.64 10.26 -8.99
N CYS A 152 0.65 10.48 -8.90
CA CYS A 152 1.19 11.56 -8.08
C CYS A 152 1.31 12.85 -8.92
N LEU A 153 0.52 13.87 -8.59
CA LEU A 153 0.56 15.18 -9.24
C LEU A 153 0.75 16.27 -8.18
N ASP A 154 1.72 17.15 -8.41
CA ASP A 154 2.03 18.28 -7.51
C ASP A 154 2.24 17.86 -6.04
N ASN A 155 2.86 16.69 -5.82
CA ASN A 155 3.06 16.05 -4.51
C ASN A 155 1.77 15.64 -3.79
N ALA A 156 0.65 15.49 -4.51
CA ALA A 156 -0.58 14.90 -4.01
C ALA A 156 -1.04 13.72 -4.89
N TRP A 157 -1.52 12.67 -4.24
CA TRP A 157 -2.15 11.54 -4.93
C TRP A 157 -3.47 11.96 -5.54
N GLU A 158 -3.61 11.83 -6.85
CA GLU A 158 -4.90 11.84 -7.53
C GLU A 158 -5.29 10.39 -7.84
N VAL A 159 -6.36 9.94 -7.19
CA VAL A 159 -6.93 8.62 -7.40
C VAL A 159 -8.03 8.72 -8.44
N ALA A 160 -7.90 7.99 -9.55
CA ALA A 160 -8.95 7.85 -10.53
C ALA A 160 -10.08 7.02 -9.91
N ILE A 161 -11.25 7.64 -9.73
CA ILE A 161 -12.42 6.94 -9.25
C ILE A 161 -12.88 5.99 -10.35
N SER A 162 -12.56 4.71 -10.23
CA SER A 162 -13.28 3.68 -10.96
C SER A 162 -14.62 3.49 -10.27
N SER A 163 -15.71 3.97 -10.89
CA SER A 163 -17.04 3.63 -10.41
C SER A 163 -17.24 2.12 -10.63
N CYS A 164 -17.06 1.32 -9.59
CA CYS A 164 -17.43 -0.08 -9.66
C CYS A 164 -18.95 -0.18 -9.52
N ASN A 165 -19.61 -0.50 -10.64
CA ASN A 165 -21.04 -0.79 -10.67
C ASN A 165 -21.20 -2.29 -10.97
N PRO A 166 -20.99 -3.17 -9.98
CA PRO A 166 -21.12 -4.60 -10.20
C PRO A 166 -22.57 -4.91 -10.62
N PRO A 167 -22.79 -5.94 -11.47
CA PRO A 167 -24.13 -6.33 -11.88
C PRO A 167 -24.98 -6.66 -10.63
N PRO A 168 -26.27 -6.31 -10.59
CA PRO A 168 -27.11 -6.65 -9.45
C PRO A 168 -27.10 -8.17 -9.23
N PRO A 169 -27.15 -8.64 -7.97
CA PRO A 169 -27.22 -10.07 -7.68
C PRO A 169 -28.36 -10.74 -8.46
N PRO A 170 -28.21 -12.00 -8.89
CA PRO A 170 -29.29 -12.72 -9.54
C PRO A 170 -30.53 -12.75 -8.62
N PRO A 171 -31.75 -12.76 -9.19
CA PRO A 171 -32.95 -12.91 -8.39
C PRO A 171 -32.95 -14.27 -7.67
N CYS A 172 -33.58 -14.33 -6.51
CA CYS A 172 -33.82 -15.59 -5.81
C CYS A 172 -34.71 -16.51 -6.66
N PRO A 173 -34.48 -17.83 -6.65
CA PRO A 173 -35.43 -18.80 -7.20
C PRO A 173 -36.83 -18.58 -6.63
N GLU A 174 -37.87 -18.66 -7.47
CA GLU A 174 -39.27 -18.49 -7.02
C GLU A 174 -39.68 -19.56 -6.00
N GLU A 175 -39.22 -20.79 -6.22
CA GLU A 175 -39.40 -21.91 -5.30
C GLU A 175 -38.15 -22.10 -4.45
N MET A 176 -38.36 -22.51 -3.19
CA MET A 176 -37.24 -22.81 -2.30
C MET A 176 -36.37 -23.92 -2.90
N PRO A 177 -35.05 -23.69 -3.08
CA PRO A 177 -34.16 -24.71 -3.61
C PRO A 177 -34.07 -25.89 -2.63
N MET A 178 -33.73 -27.06 -3.15
CA MET A 178 -33.44 -28.21 -2.29
C MET A 178 -32.06 -28.03 -1.65
N ASP A 179 -31.91 -28.46 -0.40
CA ASP A 179 -30.61 -28.50 0.26
C ASP A 179 -29.63 -29.38 -0.54
N GLY A 180 -28.44 -28.85 -0.80
CA GLY A 180 -27.41 -29.46 -1.65
C GLY A 180 -27.66 -29.34 -3.16
N SER A 181 -28.77 -28.74 -3.60
CA SER A 181 -28.97 -28.47 -5.03
C SER A 181 -27.98 -27.45 -5.55
N SER A 182 -27.63 -27.54 -6.83
CA SER A 182 -26.70 -26.59 -7.45
C SER A 182 -27.32 -25.20 -7.53
N CYS A 183 -26.59 -24.19 -7.06
CA CYS A 183 -26.86 -22.80 -7.43
C CYS A 183 -25.97 -22.40 -8.60
N ALA A 184 -26.33 -21.33 -9.31
CA ALA A 184 -25.48 -20.80 -10.38
C ALA A 184 -24.07 -20.55 -9.82
N PRO A 185 -23.02 -21.01 -10.53
CA PRO A 185 -21.66 -20.91 -10.02
C PRO A 185 -21.28 -19.45 -9.79
N GLU A 186 -20.37 -19.26 -8.84
CA GLU A 186 -19.70 -18.00 -8.50
C GLU A 186 -19.68 -17.04 -9.69
N ASP A 187 -20.57 -16.04 -9.62
CA ASP A 187 -20.50 -14.92 -10.55
C ASP A 187 -19.09 -14.33 -10.41
N VAL A 188 -18.47 -13.97 -11.53
CA VAL A 188 -17.07 -13.46 -11.66
C VAL A 188 -16.78 -12.27 -10.74
N CYS A 189 -17.80 -11.75 -10.06
CA CYS A 189 -17.75 -10.62 -9.14
C CYS A 189 -17.58 -10.97 -7.67
N GLY A 190 -17.38 -12.25 -7.33
CA GLY A 190 -17.18 -12.64 -5.93
C GLY A 190 -18.43 -12.43 -5.06
N TYR A 191 -19.63 -12.53 -5.66
CA TYR A 191 -20.87 -12.73 -4.88
C TYR A 191 -20.78 -14.10 -4.21
N THR A 192 -20.10 -14.14 -3.08
CA THR A 192 -19.75 -15.37 -2.36
C THR A 192 -20.97 -16.00 -1.71
N ILE A 193 -22.03 -15.23 -1.45
CA ILE A 193 -23.23 -15.72 -0.77
C ILE A 193 -24.49 -15.02 -1.31
N GLN A 194 -25.33 -15.76 -2.01
CA GLN A 194 -26.72 -15.35 -2.26
C GLN A 194 -27.58 -15.85 -1.09
N THR A 195 -28.30 -14.94 -0.42
CA THR A 195 -29.22 -15.28 0.66
C THR A 195 -30.66 -15.02 0.22
N CYS A 196 -31.49 -16.05 0.28
CA CYS A 196 -32.88 -16.01 -0.11
C CYS A 196 -33.76 -16.45 1.05
N SER A 197 -34.73 -15.62 1.44
CA SER A 197 -35.69 -15.95 2.49
C SER A 197 -37.01 -16.39 1.88
N TYR A 198 -37.53 -17.53 2.35
CA TYR A 198 -38.77 -18.13 1.91
C TYR A 198 -39.73 -18.22 3.10
N GLY A 199 -40.91 -17.58 2.98
CA GLY A 199 -41.89 -17.46 4.07
C GLY A 199 -41.61 -16.30 5.04
N THR A 200 -42.40 -16.19 6.11
CA THR A 200 -42.21 -15.20 7.18
C THR A 200 -41.83 -15.88 8.49
N CYS A 201 -40.75 -15.42 9.13
CA CYS A 201 -40.28 -15.93 10.42
C CYS A 201 -41.05 -15.25 11.57
N ASP A 202 -42.38 -15.31 11.53
CA ASP A 202 -43.25 -14.83 12.60
C ASP A 202 -43.35 -15.87 13.73
N GLU A 203 -43.62 -15.43 14.96
CA GLU A 203 -43.79 -16.32 16.13
C GLU A 203 -44.85 -17.40 15.85
N GLY A 204 -44.41 -18.65 15.70
CA GLY A 204 -45.26 -19.81 15.44
C GLY A 204 -45.31 -20.28 13.98
N SER A 205 -44.65 -19.58 13.05
CA SER A 205 -44.47 -20.05 11.66
C SER A 205 -43.34 -21.07 11.58
N THR A 206 -43.68 -22.34 11.34
CA THR A 206 -42.70 -23.43 11.15
C THR A 206 -42.16 -23.52 9.72
N ASP A 207 -42.71 -22.72 8.81
CA ASP A 207 -42.53 -22.88 7.37
C ASP A 207 -41.61 -21.82 6.76
N ALA A 208 -40.82 -21.14 7.60
CA ALA A 208 -39.87 -20.14 7.16
C ALA A 208 -38.45 -20.72 7.05
N PHE A 209 -37.80 -20.46 5.92
CA PHE A 209 -36.49 -20.99 5.57
C PHE A 209 -35.60 -19.90 4.99
N THR A 210 -34.30 -20.03 5.21
CA THR A 210 -33.27 -19.23 4.55
C THR A 210 -32.39 -20.15 3.72
N ALA A 211 -32.27 -19.88 2.43
CA ALA A 211 -31.37 -20.58 1.54
C ALA A 211 -30.11 -19.73 1.27
N PHE A 212 -28.94 -20.35 1.38
CA PHE A 212 -27.63 -19.74 1.15
C PHE A 212 -26.94 -20.46 -0.01
N CYS A 213 -26.58 -19.76 -1.08
CA CYS A 213 -25.71 -20.33 -2.12
C CYS A 213 -24.25 -20.10 -1.73
N ASN A 214 -23.50 -21.16 -1.43
CA ASN A 214 -22.07 -21.08 -1.07
C ASN A 214 -21.20 -21.42 -2.30
N GLY A 215 -21.29 -20.58 -3.33
CA GLY A 215 -20.52 -20.65 -4.57
C GLY A 215 -20.92 -21.76 -5.56
N SER A 216 -21.49 -22.87 -5.11
CA SER A 216 -21.95 -23.94 -6.01
C SER A 216 -23.18 -24.71 -5.54
N THR A 217 -23.46 -24.71 -4.24
CA THR A 217 -24.59 -25.43 -3.67
C THR A 217 -25.42 -24.56 -2.75
N TRP A 218 -26.73 -24.76 -2.81
CA TRP A 218 -27.67 -24.22 -1.84
C TRP A 218 -27.56 -24.98 -0.53
N SER A 219 -27.49 -24.24 0.58
CA SER A 219 -27.70 -24.74 1.94
C SER A 219 -28.99 -24.13 2.47
N VAL A 220 -29.91 -24.95 2.96
CA VAL A 220 -31.23 -24.49 3.43
C VAL A 220 -31.35 -24.68 4.93
N GLU A 221 -31.50 -23.59 5.64
CA GLU A 221 -31.68 -23.58 7.09
C GLU A 221 -33.11 -23.15 7.45
N ARG A 222 -33.68 -23.78 8.47
CA ARG A 222 -34.95 -23.30 9.05
C ARG A 222 -34.70 -22.05 9.87
N CYS A 223 -35.62 -21.09 9.79
CA CYS A 223 -35.62 -19.95 10.70
C CYS A 223 -35.71 -20.45 12.14
N GLN A 224 -34.68 -20.20 12.94
CA GLN A 224 -34.76 -20.35 14.39
C GLN A 224 -35.44 -19.09 14.91
N GLY A 225 -36.72 -19.17 15.24
CA GLY A 225 -37.45 -18.07 15.86
C GLY A 225 -36.66 -17.57 17.08
N VAL A 226 -36.37 -16.27 17.10
CA VAL A 226 -35.63 -15.60 18.19
C VAL A 226 -36.55 -15.35 19.36
#